data_AF-E4Q620-F1
#
_entry.id   AF-E4Q620-F1
#
_cell.length_a   1.000
_cell.length_b   1.000
_cell.length_c   1.000
_cell.angle_alpha   90.00
_cell.angle_beta   90.00
_cell.angle_gamma   90.00
#
_symmetry.space_group_name_H-M   'P 1'
#
loop_
_entity.id
_entity.type
_entity.pdbx_description
1 polymer ?
#
loop_
_entity_poly.entity_id
_entity_poly.type
_entity_poly.pdbx_seq_one_letter_code
_entity_poly.pdbx_strand_id
1 'polypeptide(L)'
;MAKYNWEELKQKFLLGDYKSLREFAECEGLNYKSSYFFKRTKGWIEEKEAREKEKRIEIIERVIEKQIEQEVNWNTTHLKLWGEFLNILQEVFKNAESVKTKDGRINAYVLEKLANVMEKAQKGQRLALGLDEQQQAGYEELITKLQQIVGALNDDVQPETEGVCKEGEEQA
;
A
#
# COMPACT_ATOMS: atom_id res chain seq x y z
N MET A 1 -13.82 47.20 1.53
CA MET A 1 -13.65 45.76 1.81
C MET A 1 -13.58 45.03 0.49
N ALA A 2 -12.67 44.06 0.33
CA ALA A 2 -12.69 43.21 -0.87
C ALA A 2 -14.01 42.42 -0.88
N LYS A 3 -14.71 42.41 -2.02
CA LYS A 3 -16.03 41.77 -2.17
C LYS A 3 -15.99 40.25 -1.92
N TYR A 4 -14.81 39.65 -1.99
CA TYR A 4 -14.59 38.20 -1.84
C TYR A 4 -13.35 37.93 -0.97
N ASN A 5 -13.43 36.88 -0.16
CA ASN A 5 -12.30 36.31 0.57
C ASN A 5 -11.54 35.34 -0.34
N TRP A 6 -10.50 35.85 -1.02
CA TRP A 6 -9.78 35.09 -2.05
C TRP A 6 -8.99 33.91 -1.49
N GLU A 7 -8.56 33.99 -0.23
CA GLU A 7 -7.77 32.97 0.44
C GLU A 7 -8.63 31.75 0.79
N GLU A 8 -9.87 31.99 1.20
CA GLU A 8 -10.86 30.93 1.43
C GLU A 8 -11.28 30.27 0.11
N LEU A 9 -11.51 31.06 -0.94
CA LEU A 9 -11.78 30.54 -2.28
C LEU A 9 -10.60 29.71 -2.82
N LYS A 10 -9.37 30.12 -2.52
CA LYS A 10 -8.17 29.36 -2.89
C LYS A 10 -8.15 28.00 -2.19
N GLN A 11 -8.42 27.95 -0.89
CA GLN A 11 -8.49 26.70 -0.15
C GLN A 11 -9.60 25.79 -0.68
N LYS A 12 -10.80 26.33 -0.94
CA LYS A 12 -11.90 25.57 -1.56
C LYS A 12 -11.50 24.99 -2.92
N PHE A 13 -10.85 25.77 -3.77
CA PHE A 13 -10.41 25.29 -5.09
C PHE A 13 -9.35 24.17 -4.99
N LEU A 14 -8.38 24.33 -4.08
CA LEU A 14 -7.30 23.37 -3.89
C LEU A 14 -7.76 22.05 -3.24
N LEU A 15 -8.77 22.11 -2.36
CA LEU A 15 -9.30 20.93 -1.66
C LEU A 15 -10.49 20.29 -2.39
N GLY A 16 -11.21 21.05 -3.22
CA GLY A 16 -12.40 20.59 -3.92
C GLY A 16 -12.10 19.88 -5.24
N ASP A 17 -13.06 19.10 -5.70
CA ASP A 17 -12.98 18.34 -6.95
C ASP A 17 -13.47 19.17 -8.14
N TYR A 18 -12.68 20.19 -8.49
CA TYR A 18 -12.92 21.06 -9.65
C TYR A 18 -11.87 20.79 -10.72
N LYS A 19 -12.31 20.56 -11.97
CA LYS A 19 -11.46 20.27 -13.14
C LYS A 19 -10.84 21.53 -13.75
N SER A 20 -11.43 22.70 -13.49
CA SER A 20 -10.89 23.97 -13.99
C SER A 20 -11.28 25.17 -13.14
N LEU A 21 -10.55 26.28 -13.30
CA LEU A 21 -10.93 27.58 -12.74
C LEU A 21 -12.27 28.10 -13.27
N ARG A 22 -12.69 27.65 -14.46
CA ARG A 22 -13.97 28.00 -15.05
C ARG A 22 -15.12 27.33 -14.31
N GLU A 23 -15.02 26.02 -14.11
CA GLU A 23 -15.99 25.25 -13.33
C GLU A 23 -16.08 25.79 -11.90
N PHE A 24 -14.92 26.02 -11.25
CA PHE A 24 -14.89 26.63 -9.93
C PHE A 24 -15.58 28.01 -9.88
N ALA A 25 -15.36 28.85 -10.91
CA ALA A 25 -16.01 30.15 -10.99
C ALA A 25 -17.52 30.04 -11.19
N GLU A 26 -17.97 29.07 -11.99
CA GLU A 26 -19.40 28.80 -12.19
C GLU A 26 -20.06 28.30 -10.88
N CYS A 27 -19.38 27.43 -10.13
CA CYS A 27 -19.85 26.91 -8.83
C CYS A 27 -19.91 27.98 -7.72
N GLU A 28 -18.90 28.85 -7.62
CA GLU A 28 -18.85 29.88 -6.58
C GLU A 28 -19.48 31.22 -7.02
N GLY A 29 -20.17 31.27 -8.17
CA GLY A 29 -20.85 32.46 -8.68
C GLY A 29 -19.91 33.62 -9.04
N LEU A 30 -18.68 33.32 -9.44
CA LEU A 30 -17.63 34.27 -9.80
C LEU A 30 -17.63 34.57 -11.31
N ASN A 31 -17.28 35.80 -11.68
CA ASN A 31 -17.17 36.18 -13.08
C ASN A 31 -15.81 35.73 -13.67
N TYR A 32 -15.80 34.56 -14.31
CA TYR A 32 -14.64 33.99 -15.00
C TYR A 32 -14.02 34.93 -16.04
N LYS A 33 -14.82 35.74 -16.75
CA LYS A 33 -14.33 36.65 -17.80
C LYS A 33 -13.63 37.90 -17.25
N SER A 34 -13.65 38.11 -15.93
CA SER A 34 -13.05 39.27 -15.29
C SER A 34 -11.52 39.19 -15.25
N SER A 35 -10.83 40.23 -15.72
CA SER A 35 -9.37 40.35 -15.56
C SER A 35 -8.93 40.27 -14.08
N TYR A 36 -9.78 40.70 -13.14
CA TYR A 36 -9.49 40.62 -11.71
C TYR A 36 -9.46 39.18 -11.20
N PHE A 37 -10.33 38.31 -11.71
CA PHE A 37 -10.36 36.88 -11.39
C PHE A 37 -9.04 36.22 -11.81
N PHE A 38 -8.64 36.37 -13.08
CA PHE A 38 -7.38 35.82 -13.59
C PHE A 38 -6.13 36.29 -12.84
N LYS A 39 -6.11 37.55 -12.38
CA LYS A 39 -4.99 38.05 -11.56
C LYS A 39 -4.91 37.37 -10.19
N ARG A 40 -6.07 37.04 -9.59
CA ARG A 40 -6.15 36.45 -8.25
C ARG A 40 -5.95 34.94 -8.25
N THR A 41 -6.40 34.26 -9.31
CA THR A 41 -6.32 32.80 -9.45
C THR A 41 -5.08 32.33 -10.19
N LYS A 42 -4.15 33.23 -10.52
CA LYS A 42 -2.89 32.89 -11.18
C LYS A 42 -2.08 31.93 -10.29
N GLY A 43 -1.60 30.83 -10.85
CA GLY A 43 -0.81 29.84 -10.11
C GLY A 43 -1.64 28.79 -9.35
N TRP A 44 -2.98 28.93 -9.30
CA TRP A 44 -3.81 28.02 -8.49
C TRP A 44 -3.87 26.62 -9.09
N ILE A 45 -3.89 26.50 -10.42
CA ILE A 45 -3.90 25.19 -11.10
C ILE A 45 -2.56 24.50 -10.87
N GLU A 46 -1.45 25.22 -11.09
CA GLU A 46 -0.10 24.69 -10.90
C GLU A 46 0.15 24.27 -9.44
N GLU A 47 -0.36 25.05 -8.47
CA GLU A 47 -0.30 24.69 -7.06
C GLU A 47 -1.16 23.47 -6.72
N LYS A 48 -2.34 23.34 -7.33
CA LYS A 48 -3.22 22.18 -7.14
C LYS A 48 -2.55 20.91 -7.67
N GLU A 49 -2.04 20.95 -8.90
CA GLU A 49 -1.31 19.85 -9.54
C GLU A 49 -0.07 19.45 -8.72
N ALA A 50 0.68 20.41 -8.21
CA ALA A 50 1.85 20.15 -7.37
C ALA A 50 1.47 19.42 -6.08
N ARG A 51 0.42 19.87 -5.38
CA ARG A 51 -0.07 19.24 -4.15
C ARG A 51 -0.63 17.86 -4.40
N GLU A 52 -1.36 17.66 -5.50
CA GLU A 52 -1.87 16.34 -5.86
C GLU A 52 -0.73 15.37 -6.17
N LYS A 53 0.32 15.84 -6.87
CA LYS A 53 1.52 15.04 -7.11
C LYS A 53 2.21 14.64 -5.81
N GLU A 54 2.42 15.60 -4.90
CA GLU A 54 3.00 15.34 -3.57
C GLU A 54 2.17 14.34 -2.78
N LYS A 55 0.84 14.53 -2.73
CA LYS A 55 -0.08 13.59 -2.09
C LYS A 55 -0.02 12.20 -2.70
N ARG A 56 0.07 12.07 -4.03
CA ARG A 56 0.21 10.78 -4.72
C ARG A 56 1.52 10.07 -4.28
N ILE A 57 2.63 10.80 -4.27
CA ILE A 57 3.92 10.27 -3.80
C ILE A 57 3.80 9.79 -2.35
N GLU A 58 3.26 10.62 -1.45
CA GLU A 58 3.11 10.27 -0.04
C GLU A 58 2.20 9.03 0.15
N ILE A 59 1.12 8.91 -0.62
CA ILE A 59 0.26 7.72 -0.58
C ILE A 59 1.04 6.48 -0.99
N ILE A 60 1.82 6.55 -2.07
CA ILE A 60 2.64 5.42 -2.54
C ILE A 60 3.65 5.01 -1.47
N GLU A 61 4.40 5.97 -0.92
CA GLU A 61 5.38 5.72 0.14
C GLU A 61 4.74 5.06 1.36
N ARG A 62 3.64 5.60 1.86
CA ARG A 62 2.91 5.04 3.02
C ARG A 62 2.33 3.65 2.74
N VAL A 63 1.91 3.36 1.51
CA VAL A 63 1.42 2.03 1.13
C VAL A 63 2.58 1.03 1.12
N ILE A 64 3.72 1.39 0.54
CA ILE A 64 4.94 0.57 0.54
C ILE A 64 5.39 0.29 1.98
N GLU A 65 5.47 1.30 2.84
CA GLU A 65 5.86 1.14 4.24
C GLU A 65 4.94 0.16 4.98
N LYS A 66 3.62 0.28 4.80
CA LYS A 66 2.65 -0.65 5.41
C LYS A 66 2.79 -2.08 4.89
N GLN A 67 3.08 -2.26 3.61
CA GLN A 67 3.31 -3.58 3.03
C GLN A 67 4.58 -4.20 3.60
N ILE A 68 5.68 -3.43 3.68
CA ILE A 68 6.94 -3.87 4.30
C ILE A 68 6.69 -4.27 5.76
N GLU A 69 5.97 -3.46 6.54
CA GLU A 69 5.67 -3.76 7.94
C GLU A 69 4.86 -5.07 8.08
N GLN A 70 3.86 -5.27 7.22
CA GLN A 70 3.08 -6.51 7.20
C GLN A 70 3.92 -7.73 6.85
N GLU A 71 4.75 -7.64 5.81
CA GLU A 71 5.64 -8.73 5.38
C GLU A 71 6.68 -9.06 6.46
N VAL A 72 7.30 -8.05 7.07
CA VAL A 72 8.23 -8.22 8.19
C VAL A 72 7.54 -8.92 9.36
N ASN A 73 6.31 -8.53 9.70
CA ASN A 73 5.57 -9.15 10.80
C ASN A 73 5.21 -10.61 10.49
N TRP A 74 4.76 -10.91 9.28
CA TRP A 74 4.48 -12.27 8.83
C TRP A 74 5.74 -13.14 8.87
N ASN A 75 6.84 -12.65 8.33
CA ASN A 75 8.12 -13.36 8.32
C ASN A 75 8.62 -13.60 9.76
N THR A 76 8.53 -12.59 10.63
CA THR A 76 8.90 -12.71 12.05
C THR A 76 8.04 -13.75 12.77
N THR A 77 6.72 -13.72 12.55
CA THR A 77 5.79 -14.69 13.13
C THR A 77 6.10 -16.11 12.62
N HIS A 78 6.35 -16.26 11.32
CA HIS A 78 6.73 -17.53 10.71
C HIS A 78 8.01 -18.10 11.35
N LEU A 79 9.06 -17.28 11.48
CA LEU A 79 10.31 -17.66 12.13
C LEU A 79 10.11 -18.06 13.58
N LYS A 80 9.28 -17.32 14.33
CA LYS A 80 8.96 -17.64 15.73
C LYS A 80 8.26 -19.00 15.86
N LEU A 81 7.20 -19.23 15.08
CA LEU A 81 6.45 -20.49 15.09
C LEU A 81 7.35 -21.68 14.72
N TRP A 82 8.29 -21.48 13.78
CA TRP A 82 9.28 -22.52 13.47
C TRP A 82 10.24 -22.79 14.63
N GLY A 83 10.72 -21.76 15.31
CA GLY A 83 11.55 -21.93 16.50
C GLY A 83 10.84 -22.71 17.61
N GLU A 84 9.57 -22.38 17.87
CA GLU A 84 8.71 -23.10 18.82
C GLU A 84 8.52 -24.56 18.39
N PHE A 85 8.28 -24.81 17.10
CA PHE A 85 8.14 -26.15 16.57
C PHE A 85 9.42 -26.99 16.71
N LEU A 86 10.59 -26.41 16.42
CA LEU A 86 11.87 -27.09 16.62
C LEU A 86 12.11 -27.44 18.10
N ASN A 87 11.69 -26.59 19.03
CA ASN A 87 11.78 -26.90 20.46
C ASN A 87 10.91 -28.12 20.81
N ILE A 88 9.69 -28.21 20.27
CA ILE A 88 8.83 -29.41 20.44
C ILE A 88 9.53 -30.66 19.89
N LEU A 89 10.12 -30.58 18.70
CA LEU A 89 10.87 -31.71 18.15
C LEU A 89 12.06 -32.10 19.04
N GLN A 90 12.79 -31.12 19.59
CA GLN A 90 13.88 -31.39 20.53
C GLN A 90 13.40 -32.07 21.81
N GLU A 91 12.23 -31.70 22.34
CA GLU A 91 11.63 -32.37 23.49
C GLU A 91 11.28 -33.83 23.19
N VAL A 92 10.72 -34.09 22.00
CA VAL A 92 10.49 -35.46 21.51
C VAL A 92 11.81 -36.24 21.45
N PHE A 93 12.87 -35.65 20.88
CA PHE A 93 14.19 -36.28 20.81
C PHE A 93 14.80 -36.60 22.18
N LYS A 94 14.59 -35.75 23.19
CA LYS A 94 15.08 -36.01 24.56
C LYS A 94 14.41 -37.23 25.19
N ASN A 95 13.20 -37.58 24.76
CA ASN A 95 12.49 -38.74 25.24
C ASN A 95 12.81 -39.98 24.38
N ALA A 96 13.91 -40.66 24.70
CA ALA A 96 14.46 -41.77 23.93
C ALA A 96 13.49 -42.93 23.64
N GLU A 97 12.45 -43.13 24.46
CA GLU A 97 11.37 -44.11 24.24
C GLU A 97 10.52 -43.78 23.00
N SER A 98 10.39 -42.50 22.65
CA SER A 98 9.55 -42.07 21.52
C SER A 98 10.18 -42.32 20.15
N VAL A 99 11.50 -42.50 20.11
CA VAL A 99 12.32 -42.69 18.90
C VAL A 99 12.98 -44.06 18.85
N LYS A 100 12.83 -44.88 19.90
CA LYS A 100 13.35 -46.25 19.94
C LYS A 100 12.25 -47.29 19.79
N THR A 101 12.61 -48.43 19.24
CA THR A 101 11.79 -49.64 19.23
C THR A 101 11.86 -50.34 20.59
N LYS A 102 10.97 -51.32 20.83
CA LYS A 102 10.92 -52.06 22.11
C LYS A 102 12.23 -52.79 22.46
N ASP A 103 13.06 -53.09 21.47
CA ASP A 103 14.40 -53.68 21.60
C ASP A 103 15.52 -52.64 21.77
N GLY A 104 15.17 -51.36 21.97
CA GLY A 104 16.11 -50.27 22.25
C GLY A 104 16.86 -49.73 21.02
N ARG A 105 16.59 -50.25 19.83
CA ARG A 105 17.14 -49.75 18.55
C ARG A 105 16.38 -48.50 18.11
N ILE A 106 16.99 -47.69 17.26
CA ILE A 106 16.32 -46.49 16.76
C ILE A 106 15.27 -46.87 15.71
N ASN A 107 14.08 -46.28 15.80
CA ASN A 107 13.00 -46.49 14.84
C ASN A 107 13.23 -45.62 13.58
N ALA A 108 13.67 -46.25 12.49
CA ALA A 108 13.97 -45.57 11.22
C ALA A 108 12.76 -44.81 10.63
N TYR A 109 11.54 -45.33 10.80
CA TYR A 109 10.31 -44.68 10.33
C TYR A 109 10.05 -43.35 11.05
N VAL A 110 10.25 -43.33 12.37
CA VAL A 110 10.10 -42.10 13.17
C VAL A 110 11.15 -41.07 12.77
N LEU A 111 12.41 -41.49 12.57
CA LEU A 111 13.49 -40.66 12.07
C LEU A 111 13.17 -40.04 10.70
N GLU A 112 12.63 -40.83 9.77
CA GLU A 112 12.26 -40.36 8.43
C GLU A 112 11.14 -39.32 8.49
N LYS A 113 10.12 -39.52 9.34
CA LYS A 113 9.06 -38.53 9.55
C LYS A 113 9.61 -37.22 10.10
N LEU A 114 10.55 -37.30 11.05
CA LEU A 114 11.21 -36.13 11.62
C LEU A 114 12.09 -35.40 10.59
N ALA A 115 12.85 -36.14 9.77
CA ALA A 115 13.67 -35.58 8.69
C ALA A 115 12.80 -34.85 7.64
N ASN A 116 11.70 -35.46 7.21
CA ASN A 116 10.74 -34.85 6.28
C ASN A 116 10.14 -33.54 6.85
N VAL A 117 9.89 -33.53 8.15
CA VAL A 117 9.37 -32.36 8.85
C VAL A 117 10.43 -31.24 8.92
N MET A 118 11.67 -31.57 9.25
CA MET A 118 12.79 -30.62 9.25
C MET A 118 13.06 -30.03 7.85
N GLU A 119 12.98 -30.85 6.81
CA GLU A 119 13.15 -30.38 5.42
C GLU A 119 12.06 -29.36 5.04
N LYS A 120 10.80 -29.62 5.40
CA LYS A 120 9.69 -28.68 5.18
C LYS A 120 9.84 -27.40 5.99
N ALA A 121 10.32 -27.50 7.22
CA ALA A 121 10.63 -26.36 8.07
C ALA A 121 11.69 -25.44 7.45
N GLN A 122 12.78 -26.04 6.99
CA GLN A 122 13.87 -25.32 6.35
C GLN A 122 13.44 -24.68 5.02
N LYS A 123 12.61 -25.37 4.21
CA LYS A 123 12.03 -24.79 2.98
C LYS A 123 11.13 -23.59 3.30
N GLY A 124 10.24 -23.69 4.29
CA GLY A 124 9.42 -22.57 4.73
C GLY A 124 10.24 -21.37 5.18
N GLN A 125 11.30 -21.59 5.95
CA GLN A 125 12.23 -20.55 6.38
C GLN A 125 12.96 -19.88 5.22
N ARG A 126 13.44 -20.65 4.24
CA ARG A 126 14.09 -20.11 3.02
C ARG A 126 13.13 -19.23 2.23
N LEU A 127 11.88 -19.67 2.07
CA LEU A 127 10.84 -18.87 1.42
C LEU A 127 10.55 -17.57 2.18
N ALA A 128 10.35 -17.61 3.50
CA ALA A 128 10.09 -16.40 4.29
C ALA A 128 11.26 -15.40 4.27
N LEU A 129 12.49 -15.86 4.07
CA LEU A 129 13.67 -15.01 3.95
C LEU A 129 13.94 -14.56 2.50
N GLY A 130 13.09 -14.94 1.54
CA GLY A 130 13.29 -14.64 0.12
C GLY A 130 14.54 -15.31 -0.48
N LEU A 131 15.01 -16.41 0.09
CA LEU A 131 16.22 -17.14 -0.33
C LEU A 131 15.97 -18.14 -1.46
N ASP A 132 14.71 -18.32 -1.88
CA ASP A 132 14.33 -19.15 -3.02
C ASP A 132 13.83 -18.26 -4.18
N GLU A 133 14.52 -18.35 -5.33
CA GLU A 133 14.37 -17.48 -6.52
C GLU A 133 12.96 -17.44 -7.13
N GLN A 134 12.09 -18.41 -6.84
CA GLN A 134 10.72 -18.44 -7.37
C GLN A 134 9.85 -17.30 -6.85
N GLN A 135 10.19 -16.68 -5.71
CA GLN A 135 9.43 -15.55 -5.16
C GLN A 135 9.87 -14.20 -5.74
N GLN A 136 11.10 -14.09 -6.27
CA GLN A 136 11.56 -12.88 -6.98
C GLN A 136 10.66 -12.55 -8.17
N ALA A 137 10.11 -13.55 -8.86
CA ALA A 137 9.15 -13.33 -9.95
C ALA A 137 7.85 -12.65 -9.47
N GLY A 138 7.38 -12.97 -8.26
CA GLY A 138 6.18 -12.35 -7.68
C GLY A 138 6.41 -10.93 -7.19
N TYR A 139 7.59 -10.64 -6.62
CA TYR A 139 7.99 -9.27 -6.25
C TYR A 139 8.26 -8.40 -7.49
N GLU A 140 8.90 -8.94 -8.52
CA GLU A 140 9.06 -8.25 -9.81
C GLU A 140 7.71 -7.99 -10.48
N GLU A 141 6.77 -8.94 -10.41
CA GLU A 141 5.40 -8.74 -10.90
C GLU A 141 4.66 -7.68 -10.07
N LEU A 142 4.82 -7.66 -8.74
CA LEU A 142 4.23 -6.65 -7.86
C LEU A 142 4.83 -5.26 -8.12
N ILE A 143 6.15 -5.15 -8.27
CA ILE A 143 6.86 -3.92 -8.62
C ILE A 143 6.42 -3.46 -10.01
N THR A 144 6.30 -4.38 -10.97
CA THR A 144 5.80 -4.07 -12.32
C THR A 144 4.35 -3.55 -12.25
N LYS A 145 3.48 -4.17 -11.45
CA LYS A 145 2.10 -3.69 -11.24
C LYS A 145 2.06 -2.35 -10.54
N LEU A 146 2.89 -2.12 -9.53
CA LEU A 146 3.01 -0.82 -8.86
C LEU A 146 3.52 0.25 -9.83
N GLN A 147 4.51 -0.06 -10.67
CA GLN A 147 5.01 0.84 -11.71
C GLN A 147 3.96 1.12 -12.79
N GLN A 148 3.16 0.11 -13.18
CA GLN A 148 2.03 0.27 -14.10
C GLN A 148 0.92 1.12 -13.48
N ILE A 149 0.60 0.92 -12.21
CA ILE A 149 -0.37 1.76 -11.48
C ILE A 149 0.16 3.19 -11.41
N VAL A 150 1.44 3.39 -11.07
CA VAL A 150 2.08 4.71 -11.08
C VAL A 150 2.08 5.33 -12.47
N GLY A 151 2.31 4.55 -13.52
CA GLY A 151 2.25 4.97 -14.92
C GLY A 151 0.83 5.37 -15.32
N ALA A 152 -0.17 4.53 -15.06
CA ALA A 152 -1.58 4.82 -15.32
C ALA A 152 -2.07 6.05 -14.54
N LEU A 153 -1.65 6.22 -13.28
CA LEU A 153 -1.95 7.42 -12.49
C LEU A 153 -1.25 8.69 -13.04
N ASN A 154 -0.20 8.54 -13.85
CA ASN A 154 0.45 9.65 -14.56
C ASN A 154 -0.17 9.88 -15.95
N ASP A 155 -0.74 8.85 -16.58
CA ASP A 155 -1.33 8.89 -17.93
C ASP A 155 -2.84 9.18 -17.94
N ASP A 156 -3.58 8.88 -16.86
CA ASP A 156 -5.03 9.13 -16.67
C ASP A 156 -5.37 10.60 -16.40
N VAL A 157 -4.46 11.53 -16.67
CA VAL A 157 -4.81 12.95 -16.89
C VAL A 157 -5.41 13.11 -18.29
N GLN A 158 -6.41 12.29 -18.63
CA GLN A 158 -7.40 12.58 -19.65
C GLN A 158 -8.74 12.75 -18.92
N PRO A 159 -9.37 13.94 -18.97
CA PRO A 159 -10.52 14.23 -18.14
C PRO A 159 -11.75 13.46 -18.64
N GLU A 160 -12.07 12.34 -18.00
CA GLU A 160 -13.40 11.75 -18.15
C GLU A 160 -14.44 12.64 -17.45
N THR A 161 -15.42 13.03 -18.26
CA THR A 161 -16.39 14.07 -17.99
C THR A 161 -17.63 13.51 -17.30
N GLU A 162 -17.64 13.43 -15.97
CA GLU A 162 -18.89 13.52 -15.21
C GLU A 162 -18.69 14.52 -14.08
N GLY A 163 -19.49 15.59 -14.10
CA GLY A 163 -19.48 16.67 -13.11
C GLY A 163 -20.77 16.61 -12.32
N VAL A 164 -20.67 16.44 -11.00
CA VAL A 164 -21.80 16.51 -10.08
C VAL A 164 -21.56 17.69 -9.16
N CYS A 165 -22.07 18.85 -9.55
CA CYS A 165 -22.27 19.96 -8.62
C CYS A 165 -23.41 19.54 -7.67
N LYS A 166 -23.09 19.20 -6.43
CA LYS A 166 -24.12 19.02 -5.39
C LYS A 166 -24.63 20.40 -5.00
N GLU A 167 -25.88 20.67 -5.39
CA GLU A 167 -26.63 21.85 -4.95
C GLU A 167 -26.73 21.83 -3.42
N GLY A 168 -26.11 22.83 -2.77
CA GLY A 168 -26.37 23.15 -1.39
C GLY A 168 -27.71 23.86 -1.30
N GLU A 169 -28.67 23.21 -0.66
CA GLU A 169 -29.87 23.86 -0.13
C GLU A 169 -29.43 24.97 0.84
N GLU A 170 -29.83 26.20 0.59
CA GLU A 170 -29.92 27.20 1.64
C GLU A 170 -31.33 27.80 1.62
N GLN A 171 -32.14 27.27 2.54
CA GLN A 171 -33.40 27.82 3.00
C GLN A 171 -33.10 29.02 3.91
N ALA A 172 -33.64 30.20 3.58
CA ALA A 172 -34.37 31.14 4.46
C ALA A 172 -34.43 32.55 3.83
#